data_AF-A0A9Q3P7V8-F1
#
_entry.id   AF-A0A9Q3P7V8-F1
#
_cell.length_a   1.000
_cell.length_b   1.000
_cell.length_c   1.000
_cell.angle_alpha   90.00
_cell.angle_beta   90.00
_cell.angle_gamma   90.00
#
_symmetry.space_group_name_H-M   'P 1'
#
loop_
_entity.id
_entity.type
_entity.pdbx_description
1 polymer ?
#
loop_
_entity_poly.entity_id
_entity_poly.type
_entity_poly.pdbx_seq_one_letter_code
_entity_poly.pdbx_strand_id
1 'polypeptide(L)'
;MKALHGENAVEVELSEELRNKHPTFPVSLIKPYKSSNAGKFPLRNQVPQVIPPIESSGIKNITKVFKDVKLRTNKVREYLVRYRDPTCEDEWLAKNNILEATKLLRRFRNTRNNNIT
;
A
#
# COMPACT_ATOMS: atom_id res chain seq x y z
N MET A 1 48.20 0.89 1.23
CA MET A 1 47.42 1.43 0.08
C MET A 1 46.43 2.45 0.63
N LYS A 2 46.43 3.69 0.10
CA LYS A 2 45.45 4.72 0.49
C LYS A 2 44.10 4.33 -0.13
N ALA A 3 43.09 4.06 0.70
CA ALA A 3 41.73 3.88 0.22
C ALA A 3 41.24 5.22 -0.34
N LEU A 4 41.02 5.28 -1.65
CA LEU A 4 40.59 6.48 -2.37
C LEU A 4 39.06 6.66 -2.36
N HIS A 5 38.33 5.78 -1.67
CA HIS A 5 36.87 5.71 -1.73
C HIS A 5 36.24 5.54 -0.33
N GLY A 6 35.04 6.10 -0.14
CA GLY A 6 34.29 6.04 1.13
C GLY A 6 33.44 4.77 1.28
N GLU A 7 32.80 4.59 2.44
CA GLU A 7 32.05 3.38 2.82
C GLU A 7 30.95 2.93 1.82
N ASN A 8 30.43 3.86 1.01
CA ASN A 8 29.35 3.59 0.06
C ASN A 8 29.80 3.52 -1.42
N ALA A 9 31.09 3.35 -1.68
CA ALA A 9 31.60 3.26 -3.05
C ALA A 9 31.63 1.81 -3.55
N VAL A 10 31.29 1.64 -4.83
CA VAL A 10 31.39 0.35 -5.55
C VAL A 10 32.33 0.56 -6.73
N GLU A 11 33.37 -0.27 -6.83
CA GLU A 11 34.26 -0.30 -8.00
C GLU A 11 33.58 -1.04 -9.14
N VAL A 12 33.58 -0.44 -10.33
CA VAL A 12 32.98 -1.02 -11.53
C VAL A 12 34.10 -1.30 -12.52
N GLU A 13 34.45 -2.58 -12.68
CA GLU A 13 35.36 -3.04 -13.72
C GLU A 13 34.60 -3.21 -15.03
N LEU A 14 35.05 -2.52 -16.09
CA LEU A 14 34.46 -2.62 -17.43
C LEU A 14 35.24 -3.61 -18.27
N SER A 15 34.54 -4.40 -19.10
CA SER A 15 35.15 -5.31 -20.08
C SER A 15 35.98 -4.55 -21.13
N GLU A 16 37.04 -5.16 -21.66
CA GLU A 16 37.98 -4.52 -22.60
C GLU A 16 37.31 -3.91 -23.83
N GLU A 17 36.27 -4.56 -24.35
CA GLU A 17 35.51 -4.09 -25.52
C GLU A 17 34.76 -2.77 -25.26
N LEU A 18 34.35 -2.52 -24.01
CA LEU A 18 33.61 -1.33 -23.62
C LEU A 18 34.55 -0.17 -23.27
N ARG A 19 35.80 -0.49 -22.87
CA ARG A 19 36.85 0.48 -22.55
C ARG A 19 37.28 1.33 -23.75
N ASN A 20 37.16 0.78 -24.96
CA ASN A 20 37.66 1.38 -26.19
C ASN A 20 36.60 2.15 -27.02
N LYS A 21 35.31 2.07 -26.66
CA LYS A 21 34.22 2.57 -27.53
C LYS A 21 33.77 4.02 -27.28
N HIS A 22 34.10 4.63 -26.15
CA HIS A 22 33.79 6.04 -25.92
C HIS A 22 34.84 6.70 -25.02
N PRO A 23 35.07 8.02 -25.16
CA PRO A 23 35.72 8.77 -24.10
C PRO A 23 34.83 8.63 -22.86
N THR A 24 35.20 7.73 -21.97
CA THR A 24 34.54 7.55 -20.68
C THR A 24 34.86 8.80 -19.88
N PHE A 25 34.05 9.86 -20.04
CA PHE A 25 34.01 10.89 -19.03
C PHE A 25 33.71 10.16 -17.73
N PRO A 26 34.54 10.31 -16.69
CA PRO A 26 34.25 9.74 -15.38
C PRO A 26 33.06 10.50 -14.79
N VAL A 27 31.86 10.21 -15.30
CA VAL A 27 30.62 10.70 -14.71
C VAL A 27 30.39 9.78 -13.54
N SER A 28 30.73 10.24 -12.34
CA SER A 28 30.26 9.60 -11.11
C SER A 28 28.74 9.77 -11.07
N LEU A 29 28.02 8.79 -11.62
CA LEU A 29 26.55 8.70 -11.59
C LEU A 29 26.00 8.64 -10.16
N ILE A 30 26.88 8.43 -9.19
CA ILE A 30 26.59 8.37 -7.78
C ILE A 30 27.28 9.55 -7.11
N LYS A 31 26.75 10.77 -7.29
CA LYS A 31 27.03 11.80 -6.29
C LYS A 31 26.24 11.41 -5.05
N PRO A 32 26.90 11.04 -3.93
CA PRO A 32 26.16 10.68 -2.72
C PRO A 32 25.32 11.88 -2.30
N TYR A 33 24.02 11.65 -2.11
CA TYR A 33 23.12 12.67 -1.61
C TYR A 33 23.58 13.06 -0.21
N LYS A 34 24.05 14.30 -0.04
CA LYS A 34 24.43 14.82 1.28
C LYS A 34 23.17 15.31 1.97
N SER A 35 22.95 14.86 3.20
CA SER A 35 21.94 15.44 4.07
C SER A 35 22.18 16.95 4.19
N SER A 36 21.10 17.71 4.28
CA SER A 36 21.19 19.18 4.32
C SER A 36 21.95 19.62 5.57
N ASN A 37 23.03 20.39 5.39
CA ASN A 37 23.77 20.98 6.50
C ASN A 37 23.06 22.26 6.97
N ALA A 38 22.50 22.23 8.19
CA ALA A 38 21.77 23.35 8.78
C ALA A 38 22.62 24.63 8.94
N GLY A 39 23.93 24.50 9.18
CA GLY A 39 24.83 25.66 9.31
C GLY A 39 25.15 26.35 7.98
N LYS A 40 25.11 25.62 6.86
CA LYS A 40 25.31 26.20 5.51
C LYS A 40 24.02 26.73 4.89
N PHE A 41 22.87 26.20 5.31
CA PHE A 41 21.56 26.54 4.77
C PHE A 41 20.55 26.81 5.90
N PRO A 42 20.75 27.88 6.70
CA PRO A 42 19.93 28.18 7.88
C PRO A 42 18.47 28.54 7.55
N LEU A 43 18.19 28.93 6.30
CA LEU A 43 16.84 29.23 5.80
C LEU A 43 16.11 28.00 5.25
N ARG A 44 16.79 26.85 5.12
CA ARG A 44 16.18 25.59 4.68
C ARG A 44 15.49 24.90 5.86
N ASN A 45 14.73 25.67 6.63
CA ASN A 45 13.96 25.14 7.72
C ASN A 45 12.83 24.30 7.16
N GLN A 46 12.61 23.20 7.87
CA GLN A 46 11.65 22.14 7.59
C GLN A 46 10.28 22.78 7.41
N VAL A 47 9.83 22.94 6.16
CA VAL A 47 8.43 23.19 5.91
C VAL A 47 7.71 22.03 6.57
N PRO A 48 6.80 22.26 7.55
CA PRO A 48 6.05 21.17 8.14
C PRO A 48 5.40 20.43 6.98
N GLN A 49 5.68 19.13 6.87
CA GLN A 49 5.12 18.32 5.82
C GLN A 49 3.60 18.40 5.98
N VAL A 50 2.94 19.19 5.14
CA VAL A 50 1.49 19.27 5.11
C VAL A 50 1.04 17.98 4.48
N ILE A 51 0.81 16.97 5.33
CA ILE A 51 0.15 15.75 4.92
C ILE A 51 -1.27 16.19 4.55
N PRO A 52 -1.69 16.05 3.28
CA PRO A 52 -3.07 16.36 2.92
C PRO A 52 -3.98 15.52 3.81
N PRO A 53 -5.12 16.07 4.26
CA PRO A 53 -6.07 15.30 5.06
C PRO A 53 -6.43 14.03 4.28
N ILE A 54 -6.03 12.88 4.80
CA ILE A 54 -6.54 11.59 4.33
C ILE A 54 -8.03 11.64 4.64
N GLU A 55 -8.87 11.61 3.61
CA GLU A 55 -10.30 11.40 3.80
C GLU A 55 -10.44 10.15 4.66
N SER A 56 -10.85 10.34 5.92
CA SER A 56 -11.23 9.23 6.78
C SER A 56 -12.25 8.45 5.99
N SER A 57 -11.91 7.22 5.60
CA SER A 57 -12.79 6.37 4.83
C SER A 57 -14.15 6.39 5.51
N GLY A 58 -15.09 7.10 4.87
CA GLY A 58 -16.41 7.33 5.44
C GLY A 58 -17.05 5.99 5.76
N ILE A 59 -18.12 6.00 6.55
CA ILE A 59 -18.90 4.80 6.85
C ILE A 59 -19.21 4.09 5.52
N LYS A 60 -18.49 3.00 5.24
CA LYS A 60 -18.55 2.33 3.95
C LYS A 60 -19.94 1.72 3.81
N ASN A 61 -20.72 2.23 2.87
CA ASN A 61 -22.09 1.77 2.69
C ASN A 61 -22.10 0.40 2.03
N ILE A 62 -22.73 -0.56 2.70
CA ILE A 62 -22.80 -1.95 2.25
C ILE A 62 -24.01 -2.14 1.35
N THR A 63 -23.81 -2.68 0.15
CA THR A 63 -24.90 -2.92 -0.81
C THR A 63 -25.49 -4.32 -0.66
N LYS A 64 -24.63 -5.35 -0.60
CA LYS A 64 -25.08 -6.75 -0.67
C LYS A 64 -24.11 -7.71 0.03
N VAL A 65 -24.65 -8.80 0.56
CA VAL A 65 -23.89 -9.95 1.07
C VAL A 65 -23.96 -11.08 0.05
N PHE A 66 -22.81 -11.68 -0.29
CA PHE A 66 -22.70 -12.73 -1.31
C PHE A 66 -22.55 -14.14 -0.75
N LYS A 67 -21.75 -14.29 0.31
CA LYS A 67 -21.38 -15.59 0.87
C LYS A 67 -21.33 -15.51 2.38
N ASP A 68 -21.51 -16.66 3.02
CA ASP A 68 -21.24 -16.85 4.44
C ASP A 68 -20.30 -18.04 4.65
N VAL A 69 -19.36 -17.88 5.58
CA VAL A 69 -18.42 -18.94 5.99
C VAL A 69 -18.49 -19.06 7.50
N LYS A 70 -18.56 -20.31 7.98
CA LYS A 70 -18.49 -20.61 9.41
C LYS A 70 -17.05 -20.95 9.76
N LEU A 71 -16.41 -20.13 10.59
CA LEU A 71 -15.07 -20.46 11.10
C LEU A 71 -15.14 -21.61 12.09
N ARG A 72 -14.22 -22.56 11.94
CA ARG A 72 -14.08 -23.70 12.86
C ARG A 72 -13.63 -23.25 14.25
N THR A 73 -12.72 -22.27 14.30
CA THR A 73 -12.07 -21.80 15.54
C THR A 73 -13.04 -21.13 16.50
N ASN A 74 -13.85 -20.17 16.03
CA ASN A 74 -14.63 -19.29 16.92
C ASN A 74 -16.14 -19.56 16.93
N LYS A 75 -16.63 -20.57 16.17
CA LYS A 75 -18.08 -20.78 15.89
C LYS A 75 -18.81 -19.53 15.32
N VAL A 76 -18.09 -18.46 15.02
CA VAL A 76 -18.61 -17.23 14.41
C VAL A 76 -18.76 -17.44 12.90
N ARG A 77 -19.82 -16.83 12.33
CA ARG A 77 -19.99 -16.74 10.88
C ARG A 77 -19.50 -15.39 10.39
N GLU A 78 -18.70 -15.42 9.34
CA GLU A 78 -18.33 -14.25 8.56
C GLU A 78 -19.13 -14.21 7.28
N TYR A 79 -19.32 -13.00 6.77
CA TYR A 79 -20.11 -12.72 5.59
C TYR A 79 -19.25 -11.93 4.62
N LEU A 80 -19.24 -12.35 3.36
CA LEU A 80 -18.56 -11.62 2.29
C LEU A 80 -19.46 -10.49 1.84
N VAL A 81 -18.98 -9.27 2.02
CA VAL A 81 -19.72 -8.04 1.85
C VAL A 81 -19.21 -7.26 0.64
N ARG A 82 -20.13 -6.77 -0.18
CA ARG A 82 -19.85 -5.83 -1.25
C ARG A 82 -20.31 -4.43 -0.89
N TYR A 83 -19.40 -3.48 -1.04
CA TYR A 83 -19.65 -2.07 -0.84
C TYR A 83 -20.39 -1.44 -2.01
N ARG A 84 -20.96 -0.26 -1.78
CA ARG A 84 -21.57 0.57 -2.81
C ARG A 84 -20.52 1.22 -3.69
N ASP A 85 -19.40 1.60 -3.09
CA ASP A 85 -18.32 2.28 -3.77
C ASP A 85 -17.50 1.27 -4.57
N PRO A 86 -17.32 1.48 -5.89
CA PRO A 86 -16.64 0.52 -6.77
C PRO A 86 -15.13 0.44 -6.51
N THR A 87 -14.58 1.41 -5.78
CA THR A 87 -13.17 1.44 -5.36
C THR A 87 -12.91 0.57 -4.13
N CYS A 88 -13.95 0.22 -3.37
CA CYS A 88 -13.81 -0.64 -2.21
C CYS A 88 -13.90 -2.11 -2.63
N GLU A 89 -12.87 -2.87 -2.31
CA GLU A 89 -12.87 -4.32 -2.52
C GLU A 89 -13.84 -5.05 -1.59
N ASP A 90 -14.28 -6.24 -2.00
CA ASP A 90 -15.17 -7.08 -1.22
C ASP A 90 -14.43 -7.61 0.04
N GLU A 91 -15.04 -7.49 1.22
CA GLU A 91 -14.41 -7.80 2.50
C GLU A 91 -15.22 -8.83 3.31
N TRP A 92 -14.53 -9.70 4.07
CA TRP A 92 -15.16 -10.61 5.02
C TRP A 92 -15.38 -9.92 6.35
N LEU A 93 -16.65 -9.77 6.74
CA LEU A 93 -17.03 -9.10 7.97
C LEU A 93 -17.85 -10.00 8.89
N ALA A 94 -17.59 -9.89 10.20
CA ALA A 94 -18.47 -10.42 11.22
C ALA A 94 -19.80 -9.65 11.26
N LYS A 95 -20.86 -10.32 11.73
CA LYS A 95 -22.22 -9.73 11.85
C LYS A 95 -22.22 -8.38 12.58
N ASN A 96 -21.38 -8.21 13.59
CA ASN A 96 -21.33 -7.02 14.43
C ASN A 96 -20.74 -5.80 13.71
N ASN A 97 -19.91 -6.02 12.69
CA ASN A 97 -19.22 -4.96 11.96
C ASN A 97 -20.02 -4.45 10.74
N ILE A 98 -21.19 -5.02 10.49
CA ILE A 98 -22.06 -4.69 9.35
C ILE A 98 -23.13 -3.70 9.82
N LEU A 99 -23.17 -2.51 9.21
CA LEU A 99 -24.26 -1.57 9.41
C LEU A 99 -25.57 -2.14 8.82
N GLU A 100 -26.68 -2.05 9.55
CA GLU A 100 -27.98 -2.67 9.19
C GLU A 100 -27.92 -4.20 8.92
N ALA A 101 -27.05 -4.94 9.62
CA ALA A 101 -26.83 -6.37 9.40
C ALA A 101 -28.10 -7.23 9.32
N THR A 102 -29.12 -6.95 10.14
CA THR A 102 -30.37 -7.73 10.19
C THR A 102 -31.12 -7.73 8.86
N LYS A 103 -31.26 -6.56 8.23
CA LYS A 103 -31.98 -6.37 6.96
C LYS A 103 -31.24 -7.01 5.79
N LEU A 104 -29.93 -6.81 5.72
CA LEU A 104 -29.07 -7.39 4.67
C LEU A 104 -29.01 -8.91 4.76
N LEU A 105 -28.82 -9.46 5.96
CA LEU A 105 -28.76 -10.90 6.16
C LEU A 105 -30.12 -11.58 5.92
N ARG A 106 -31.24 -10.90 6.23
CA ARG A 106 -32.58 -11.40 5.89
C ARG A 106 -32.75 -11.54 4.38
N ARG A 107 -32.37 -10.51 3.61
CA ARG A 107 -32.41 -10.55 2.14
C ARG A 107 -31.53 -11.67 1.59
N PHE A 108 -30.30 -11.80 2.09
CA PHE A 108 -29.37 -12.86 1.70
C PHE A 108 -29.94 -14.27 1.92
N ARG A 109 -30.53 -14.52 3.09
CA ARG A 109 -31.18 -15.81 3.40
C ARG A 109 -32.34 -16.11 2.46
N ASN A 110 -33.19 -15.12 2.20
CA ASN A 110 -34.31 -15.29 1.27
C ASN A 110 -33.82 -15.61 -0.15
N THR A 111 -32.80 -14.90 -0.65
CA THR A 111 -32.24 -15.18 -1.97
C THR A 111 -31.59 -16.57 -2.06
N ARG A 112 -30.93 -17.00 -0.99
CA ARG A 112 -30.30 -18.33 -0.94
C ARG A 112 -31.36 -19.44 -0.98
N ASN A 113 -32.48 -19.27 -0.28
CA ASN A 113 -33.56 -20.25 -0.28
C ASN A 113 -34.26 -20.33 -1.65
N ASN A 114 -34.43 -19.20 -2.34
CA ASN A 114 -35.09 -19.16 -3.66
C ASN A 114 -34.26 -19.80 -4.78
N ASN A 115 -32.93 -19.86 -4.64
CA ASN A 115 -32.06 -20.48 -5.66
C ASN A 115 -31.93 -22.01 -5.49
N ILE A 116 -32.57 -22.58 -4.47
CA ILE A 116 -32.52 -24.02 -4.15
C ILE A 116 -33.84 -24.72 -4.59
N THR A 117 -34.86 -23.95 -4.97
CA THR A 117 -36.11 -24.44 -5.58
C THR A 117 -36.02 -24.32 -7.09
#